data_AF-A0A1Q3X3G1-F1
#
_entry.id   AF-A0A1Q3X3G1-F1
#
_cell.length_a   1.000
_cell.length_b   1.000
_cell.length_c   1.000
_cell.angle_alpha   90.00
_cell.angle_beta   90.00
_cell.angle_gamma   90.00
#
_symmetry.space_group_name_H-M   'P 1'
#
loop_
_entity.id
_entity.type
_entity.pdbx_description
1 polymer ?
#
loop_
_entity_poly.entity_id
_entity_poly.type
_entity_poly.pdbx_seq_one_letter_code
_entity_poly.pdbx_strand_id
1 'polypeptide(L)' 'MSQIETGVKRPSQRTMKKICAAFELPESVLYILGMQDTDVPASKRDIYAMLFPSIQSLALQMVTAEHTKLLEGDVA' A
#
# COMPACT_ATOMS: atom_id res chain seq x y z
N MET A 1 -6.13 11.44 -12.86
CA MET A 1 -6.54 10.61 -11.72
C MET A 1 -7.57 9.59 -12.14
N SER A 2 -8.76 10.01 -12.61
CA SER A 2 -9.84 9.11 -13.07
C SER A 2 -9.40 7.87 -13.88
N GLN A 3 -8.55 8.00 -14.92
CA GLN A 3 -8.10 6.83 -15.70
C GLN A 3 -7.15 5.86 -14.96
N ILE A 4 -6.48 6.32 -13.91
CA ILE A 4 -5.66 5.48 -13.02
C ILE A 4 -6.56 4.71 -12.06
N GLU A 5 -7.55 5.39 -11.48
CA GLU A 5 -8.53 4.82 -10.55
C GLU A 5 -9.41 3.76 -11.24
N THR A 6 -9.76 3.96 -12.51
CA THR A 6 -10.52 2.98 -13.31
C THR A 6 -9.66 1.87 -13.90
N GLY A 7 -8.36 1.82 -13.60
CA GLY A 7 -7.43 0.79 -14.08
C GLY A 7 -7.07 0.87 -15.58
N VAL A 8 -7.56 1.89 -16.29
CA VAL A 8 -7.31 2.08 -17.74
C VAL A 8 -5.85 2.45 -18.00
N LYS A 9 -5.21 3.16 -17.08
CA LYS A 9 -3.82 3.59 -17.21
C LYS A 9 -3.02 3.27 -15.97
N ARG A 10 -1.95 2.47 -16.12
CA ARG A 10 -0.99 2.31 -15.03
C ARG A 10 -0.16 3.59 -14.85
N PRO A 11 -0.02 4.08 -13.61
CA PRO A 11 0.82 5.24 -13.34
C PRO A 11 2.29 4.93 -13.66
N SER A 12 2.98 5.90 -14.26
CA SER A 12 4.42 5.81 -14.45
C SER A 12 5.15 5.90 -13.10
N GLN A 13 6.42 5.47 -13.04
CA GLN A 13 7.19 5.57 -11.80
C GLN A 13 7.38 7.01 -11.32
N ARG A 14 7.45 7.97 -12.26
CA ARG A 14 7.45 9.41 -11.93
C ARG A 14 6.12 9.85 -11.32
N THR A 15 5.00 9.30 -11.78
CA THR A 15 3.67 9.59 -11.23
C THR A 15 3.52 8.98 -9.84
N MET A 16 3.97 7.74 -9.65
CA MET A 16 3.98 7.08 -8.33
C MET A 16 4.75 7.88 -7.29
N LYS A 17 5.95 8.36 -7.63
CA LYS A 17 6.74 9.25 -6.76
C LYS A 17 5.97 10.49 -6.32
N LYS A 18 5.26 11.14 -7.24
CA LYS A 18 4.45 12.33 -6.93
C LYS A 18 3.27 12.01 -6.02
N ILE A 19 2.62 10.86 -6.24
CA ILE A 19 1.52 10.40 -5.40
C ILE A 19 2.03 10.13 -3.98
N CYS A 20 3.05 9.29 -3.83
CA CYS A 20 3.64 8.95 -2.54
C CYS A 20 4.14 10.18 -1.79
N ALA A 21 4.78 11.14 -2.47
CA ALA A 21 5.19 12.40 -1.87
C ALA A 21 4.01 13.26 -1.38
N ALA A 22 2.90 13.29 -2.13
CA ALA A 22 1.72 14.07 -1.75
C ALA A 22 0.96 13.48 -0.55
N PHE A 23 1.04 12.17 -0.37
CA PHE A 23 0.46 11.46 0.78
C PHE A 23 1.48 11.23 1.91
N GLU A 24 2.72 11.71 1.76
CA GLU A 24 3.81 11.53 2.73
C GLU A 24 4.09 10.05 3.07
N LEU A 25 3.91 9.17 2.08
CA LEU A 25 4.05 7.72 2.22
C LEU A 25 5.38 7.24 1.62
N PRO A 26 6.07 6.28 2.24
CA PRO A 26 7.09 5.50 1.54
C PRO A 26 6.49 4.69 0.39
N GLU A 27 7.14 4.69 -0.79
CA GLU A 27 6.70 3.89 -1.96
C GLU A 27 6.52 2.40 -1.61
N SER A 28 7.40 1.85 -0.77
CA SER A 28 7.36 0.45 -0.36
C SER A 28 6.06 0.08 0.36
N VAL A 29 5.53 0.96 1.20
CA VAL A 29 4.28 0.74 1.92
C VAL A 29 3.11 0.61 0.94
N LEU A 30 3.04 1.52 -0.04
CA LEU A 30 1.99 1.48 -1.05
C LEU A 30 2.04 0.19 -1.88
N TYR A 31 3.24 -0.27 -2.25
CA TYR A 31 3.39 -1.53 -2.96
C TYR A 31 3.00 -2.74 -2.10
N ILE A 32 3.45 -2.81 -0.85
CA ILE A 32 3.13 -3.90 0.08
C ILE A 32 1.63 -4.01 0.31
N LEU A 33 0.95 -2.89 0.58
CA LEU A 33 -0.49 -2.87 0.83
C LEU A 33 -1.32 -3.13 -0.44
N GLY A 34 -0.76 -2.86 -1.61
CA GLY A 34 -1.39 -3.12 -2.90
C GLY A 34 -1.13 -4.51 -3.49
N MET A 35 -0.27 -5.33 -2.87
CA MET A 35 0.01 -6.68 -3.35
C MET A 35 -1.22 -7.59 -3.25
N GLN A 36 -1.45 -8.38 -4.29
CA GLN A 36 -2.46 -9.44 -4.34
C GLN A 36 -1.79 -10.81 -4.48
N ASP A 37 -2.47 -11.88 -4.09
CA ASP A 37 -1.95 -13.26 -4.22
C ASP A 37 -1.61 -13.64 -5.68
N THR A 38 -2.26 -12.97 -6.64
CA THR A 38 -2.00 -13.13 -8.08
C THR A 38 -0.66 -12.54 -8.51
N ASP A 39 -0.09 -11.61 -7.75
CA ASP A 39 1.22 -11.01 -8.03
C ASP A 39 2.39 -11.91 -7.59
N VAL A 40 2.10 -12.98 -6.84
CA VAL A 40 3.09 -13.89 -6.27
C VAL A 40 3.26 -15.13 -7.17
N PRO A 41 4.47 -15.41 -7.68
CA PRO A 41 4.75 -16.62 -8.43
C PRO A 41 4.40 -17.88 -7.61
N ALA A 42 3.85 -18.91 -8.26
CA ALA A 42 3.40 -20.13 -7.59
C ALA A 42 4.48 -20.76 -6.68
N SER A 43 5.74 -20.73 -7.10
CA SER A 43 6.89 -21.26 -6.34
C SER A 43 7.19 -20.51 -5.04
N LYS A 44 6.59 -19.35 -4.80
CA LYS A 44 6.83 -18.49 -3.62
C LYS A 44 5.59 -18.29 -2.76
N ARG A 45 4.45 -18.89 -3.11
CA ARG A 45 3.17 -18.67 -2.40
C ARG A 45 3.19 -19.16 -0.96
N ASP A 46 3.81 -20.28 -0.68
CA ASP A 46 3.87 -20.83 0.70
C ASP A 46 4.65 -19.89 1.63
N ILE A 47 5.78 -19.37 1.15
CA ILE A 47 6.60 -18.39 1.88
C ILE A 47 5.84 -17.08 2.04
N TYR A 48 5.17 -16.63 0.99
CA TYR A 48 4.36 -15.42 1.03
C TYR A 48 3.21 -15.53 2.03
N ALA A 49 2.45 -16.62 2.02
CA ALA A 49 1.35 -16.86 2.96
C ALA A 49 1.81 -16.88 4.42
N MET A 50 3.04 -17.34 4.67
CA MET A 50 3.64 -17.35 6.00
C MET A 50 4.10 -15.96 6.46
N LEU A 51 4.71 -15.16 5.58
CA LEU A 51 5.39 -13.91 5.97
C LEU A 51 4.54 -12.66 5.75
N PHE A 52 3.70 -12.65 4.72
CA PHE A 52 2.94 -11.47 4.30
C PHE A 52 2.07 -10.88 5.41
N PRO A 53 1.34 -11.64 6.24
CA PRO A 53 0.53 -11.07 7.32
C PRO A 53 1.35 -10.18 8.28
N SER A 54 2.55 -10.63 8.63
CA SER A 54 3.46 -9.88 9.52
C SER A 54 4.01 -8.62 8.83
N ILE A 55 4.39 -8.73 7.56
CA ILE A 55 4.89 -7.59 6.76
C ILE A 55 3.79 -6.54 6.57
N GLN A 56 2.56 -6.98 6.27
CA GLN A 56 1.40 -6.12 6.10
C GLN A 56 1.06 -5.39 7.41
N SER A 57 1.06 -6.11 8.53
CA SER A 57 0.83 -5.51 9.85
C SER A 57 1.86 -4.42 10.17
N LEU A 58 3.14 -4.67 9.88
CA LEU A 58 4.20 -3.68 10.08
C LEU A 58 4.00 -2.45 9.17
N ALA A 59 3.68 -2.67 7.89
CA ALA A 59 3.42 -1.59 6.94
C ALA A 59 2.23 -0.73 7.36
N LEU A 60 1.14 -1.34 7.88
CA LEU A 60 0.01 -0.60 8.42
C LEU A 60 0.39 0.24 9.64
N GLN A 61 1.16 -0.32 10.57
CA GLN A 61 1.62 0.42 11.75
C GLN A 61 2.43 1.66 11.39
N MET A 62 3.26 1.60 10.33
CA MET A 62 4.04 2.75 9.86
C MET A 62 3.15 3.90 9.36
N VAL A 63 1.99 3.59 8.76
CA VAL A 63 1.04 4.61 8.30
C VAL A 63 0.18 5.11 9.46
N THR A 64 -0.29 4.22 10.33
CA THR A 64 -1.18 4.60 11.44
C THR A 64 -0.46 5.38 12.54
N ALA A 65 0.82 5.09 12.82
CA ALA A 65 1.55 5.74 13.92
C ALA A 65 1.75 7.25 13.70
N GLU A 66 1.83 7.72 12.46
CA GLU A 66 1.89 9.15 12.10
C GLU A 66 0.49 9.78 11.91
N HIS A 67 -0.53 8.98 11.56
CA HIS A 67 -1.87 9.46 11.19
C HIS A 67 -3.00 9.21 12.22
N THR A 68 -2.73 8.75 13.45
CA THR A 68 -3.76 8.58 14.50
C THR A 68 -4.61 9.83 14.73
N LYS A 69 -4.09 11.04 14.49
CA LYS A 69 -4.86 12.29 14.57
C LYS A 69 -6.00 12.44 13.54
N LEU A 70 -6.04 11.62 12.48
CA LEU A 70 -7.08 11.65 11.46
C LEU A 70 -8.22 10.64 11.71
N LEU A 71 -7.98 9.61 12.53
CA LEU A 71 -8.97 8.56 12.83
C LEU A 71 -9.73 8.80 14.14
N GLU A 72 -9.25 9.69 15.01
CA GLU A 72 -9.98 10.17 16.21
C GLU A 72 -11.01 11.28 15.90
N GLY A 73 -11.37 11.45 14.63
CA GLY A 73 -12.28 12.49 14.13
C GLY A 73 -13.72 12.06 13.87
N ASP A 74 -14.12 10.83 14.17
CA ASP A 74 -15.51 10.36 13.97
C ASP A 74 -15.98 9.45 15.11
N VAL A 75 -16.15 10.02 16.31
CA VAL A 75 -17.27 9.63 17.19
C VAL A 75 -17.71 10.85 17.99
N ALA A 76 -18.81 11.47 17.55
CA ALA A 76 -19.64 12.35 18.35
C ALA A 76 -20.49 11.52 19.34
#